data_AF-A0A7C9G5X1-F1
#
_entry.id   AF-A0A7C9G5X1-F1
#
_cell.length_a   1.000
_cell.length_b   1.000
_cell.length_c   1.000
_cell.angle_alpha   90.00
_cell.angle_beta   90.00
_cell.angle_gamma   90.00
#
_symmetry.space_group_name_H-M   'P 1'
#
loop_
_entity.id
_entity.type
_entity.pdbx_description
1 polymer ?
#
loop_
_entity_poly.entity_id
_entity_poly.type
_entity_poly.pdbx_seq_one_letter_code
_entity_poly.pdbx_strand_id
1 'polypeptide(L)'
;MSFELFKKVFFTLILIALGGAALSYIFIYHVHGRGVSAKDGWLFDIQGYHQGIRESKLTEKPLFLYLRRQACQRCIAFEYDYLNNPQIKRMLEDYVKVQVNIDTDRTHERFADQFNLNTYPSLFVMFDPEHHVSSYLVLEMNQIWVAQDTLQKGNFMPLSEASFSLSVTRATILARKAANMEESSGETPP
;
A
#
# COMPACT_ATOMS: atom_id res chain seq x y z
N MET A 1 41.95 -0.02 42.45
CA MET A 1 40.80 0.71 41.87
C MET A 1 39.66 0.62 42.88
N SER A 2 39.17 1.76 43.40
CA SER A 2 38.14 1.74 44.47
C SER A 2 36.85 1.08 43.96
N PHE A 3 36.21 0.25 44.79
CA PHE A 3 34.93 -0.42 44.50
C PHE A 3 33.84 0.57 44.04
N GLU A 4 33.88 1.79 44.56
CA GLU A 4 33.00 2.90 44.17
C GLU A 4 33.26 3.41 42.76
N LEU A 5 34.52 3.38 42.30
CA LEU A 5 34.88 3.77 40.94
C LEU A 5 34.38 2.74 39.93
N PHE A 6 34.48 1.45 40.27
CA PHE A 6 33.99 0.36 39.44
C PHE A 6 32.46 0.40 39.28
N LYS A 7 31.72 0.63 40.37
CA LYS A 7 30.25 0.80 40.33
C LYS A 7 29.82 1.95 39.44
N LYS A 8 30.48 3.11 39.55
CA LYS A 8 30.16 4.29 38.72
C LYS A 8 30.40 4.00 37.24
N VAL A 9 31.55 3.43 36.88
CA VAL A 9 31.86 3.07 35.47
C VAL A 9 30.85 2.07 34.92
N PHE A 10 30.49 1.04 35.70
CA PHE A 10 29.49 0.05 35.29
C PHE A 10 28.11 0.66 35.07
N PHE A 11 27.65 1.54 35.97
CA PHE A 11 26.35 2.20 35.84
C PHE A 11 26.30 3.14 34.63
N THR A 12 27.38 3.88 34.37
CA THR A 12 27.48 4.75 33.19
C THR A 12 27.45 3.94 31.89
N LEU A 13 28.12 2.79 31.84
CA LEU A 13 28.08 1.91 30.67
C LEU A 13 26.67 1.35 30.41
N ILE A 14 25.93 0.98 31.47
CA ILE A 14 24.52 0.55 31.34
C ILE A 14 23.65 1.69 30.80
N LEU A 15 23.80 2.91 31.29
CA LEU A 15 23.02 4.06 30.82
C LEU A 15 23.32 4.38 29.35
N ILE A 16 24.58 4.29 28.93
CA ILE A 16 24.96 4.46 27.52
C ILE A 16 24.36 3.34 26.65
N ALA A 17 24.39 2.08 27.11
CA ALA A 17 23.80 0.97 26.38
C ALA A 17 22.28 1.11 26.24
N LEU A 18 21.58 1.51 27.30
CA LEU A 18 20.14 1.78 27.26
C LEU A 18 19.79 2.98 26.36
N GLY A 19 20.57 4.07 26.46
CA GLY A 19 20.41 5.24 25.58
C GLY A 19 20.66 4.89 24.11
N GLY A 20 21.70 4.10 23.83
CA GLY A 20 22.01 3.59 22.50
C GLY A 20 20.88 2.72 21.95
N ALA A 21 20.36 1.77 22.73
CA ALA A 21 19.24 0.92 22.33
C ALA A 21 17.96 1.74 22.06
N ALA A 22 17.66 2.74 22.89
CA ALA A 22 16.51 3.62 22.68
C ALA A 22 16.67 4.49 21.42
N LEU A 23 17.87 5.03 21.17
CA LEU A 23 18.16 5.81 19.97
C LEU A 23 18.16 4.94 18.71
N SER A 24 18.67 3.71 18.77
CA SER A 24 18.57 2.74 17.67
C SER A 24 17.12 2.34 17.40
N TYR A 25 16.32 2.12 18.45
CA TYR A 25 14.88 1.89 18.32
C TYR A 25 14.19 3.07 17.65
N ILE A 26 14.44 4.30 18.11
CA ILE A 26 13.90 5.51 17.47
C ILE A 26 14.42 5.64 16.04
N PHE A 27 15.68 5.35 15.75
CA PHE A 27 16.21 5.47 14.39
C PHE A 27 15.58 4.45 13.43
N ILE A 28 15.44 3.20 13.86
CA ILE A 28 14.84 2.11 13.07
C ILE A 28 13.32 2.32 12.92
N TYR A 29 12.63 2.66 14.01
CA TYR A 29 11.17 2.79 14.04
C TYR A 29 10.65 4.20 13.84
N HIS A 30 11.49 5.24 13.78
CA HIS A 30 11.10 6.63 13.47
C HIS A 30 11.79 7.22 12.23
N VAL A 31 13.05 6.87 11.90
CA VAL A 31 13.87 7.64 10.93
C VAL A 31 14.16 6.92 9.60
N HIS A 32 14.34 5.60 9.57
CA HIS A 32 14.55 4.89 8.30
C HIS A 32 13.30 5.06 7.41
N GLY A 33 13.53 5.48 6.15
CA GLY A 33 12.51 5.86 5.17
C GLY A 33 11.44 4.77 5.05
N ARG A 34 10.33 4.98 5.75
CA ARG A 34 9.20 4.06 5.81
C ARG A 34 8.22 4.44 4.73
N GLY A 35 7.94 3.49 3.85
CA GLY A 35 7.08 3.69 2.71
C GLY A 35 7.61 3.02 1.46
N VAL A 36 6.75 2.99 0.47
CA VAL A 36 7.14 2.88 -0.93
C VAL A 36 7.85 4.16 -1.38
N SER A 37 8.65 4.08 -2.43
CA SER A 37 9.57 5.16 -2.81
C SER A 37 9.19 5.83 -4.13
N ALA A 38 9.34 7.16 -4.19
CA ALA A 38 9.28 7.93 -5.43
C ALA A 38 10.27 7.42 -6.49
N LYS A 39 11.43 6.90 -6.07
CA LYS A 39 12.45 6.34 -6.96
C LYS A 39 11.95 5.08 -7.69
N ASP A 40 10.99 4.38 -7.11
CA ASP A 40 10.34 3.21 -7.70
C ASP A 40 9.09 3.61 -8.53
N GLY A 41 8.90 4.90 -8.82
CA GLY A 41 7.80 5.43 -9.62
C GLY A 41 6.47 5.60 -8.88
N TRP A 42 6.50 5.70 -7.55
CA TRP A 42 5.30 5.99 -6.78
C TRP A 42 4.94 7.46 -6.82
N LEU A 43 3.67 7.73 -7.08
CA LEU A 43 3.03 9.03 -6.85
C LEU A 43 2.44 9.04 -5.44
N PHE A 44 2.36 10.24 -4.86
CA PHE A 44 1.96 10.39 -3.47
C PHE A 44 0.80 11.36 -3.33
N ASP A 45 -0.05 11.03 -2.36
CA ASP A 45 -1.15 11.86 -1.90
C ASP A 45 -2.28 12.03 -2.94
N ILE A 46 -3.34 12.76 -2.60
CA ILE A 46 -4.50 13.03 -3.45
C ILE A 46 -4.06 13.69 -4.78
N GLN A 47 -3.03 14.54 -4.74
CA GLN A 47 -2.46 15.12 -5.97
C GLN A 47 -1.83 14.04 -6.86
N GLY A 48 -1.08 13.11 -6.27
CA GLY A 48 -0.53 11.94 -6.95
C GLY A 48 -1.61 11.01 -7.50
N TYR A 49 -2.74 10.89 -6.81
CA TYR A 49 -3.91 10.16 -7.34
C TYR A 49 -4.45 10.79 -8.61
N HIS A 50 -4.71 12.10 -8.62
CA HIS A 50 -5.20 12.78 -9.81
C HIS A 50 -4.19 12.75 -10.96
N GLN A 51 -2.90 12.88 -10.66
CA GLN A 51 -1.84 12.68 -11.65
C GLN A 51 -1.85 11.25 -12.19
N GLY A 52 -1.95 10.26 -11.31
CA GLY A 52 -1.95 8.85 -11.67
C GLY A 52 -3.13 8.49 -12.56
N ILE A 53 -4.32 9.03 -12.30
CA ILE A 53 -5.49 8.81 -13.16
C ILE A 53 -5.24 9.36 -14.58
N ARG A 54 -4.62 10.54 -14.71
CA ARG A 54 -4.26 11.08 -16.03
C ARG A 54 -3.23 10.20 -16.73
N GLU A 55 -2.21 9.75 -16.00
CA GLU A 55 -1.15 8.90 -16.54
C GLU A 55 -1.68 7.52 -16.95
N SER A 56 -2.59 6.93 -16.17
CA SER A 56 -3.25 5.66 -16.46
C SER A 56 -4.02 5.75 -17.78
N LYS A 57 -4.76 6.84 -18.02
CA LYS A 57 -5.45 7.09 -19.28
C LYS A 57 -4.50 7.28 -20.46
N LEU A 58 -3.40 8.02 -20.27
CA LEU A 58 -2.44 8.30 -21.34
C LEU A 58 -1.59 7.08 -21.75
N THR A 59 -1.31 6.20 -20.79
CA THR A 59 -0.42 5.04 -20.98
C THR A 59 -1.16 3.72 -21.12
N GLU A 60 -2.49 3.73 -20.95
CA GLU A 60 -3.35 2.55 -20.87
C GLU A 60 -2.93 1.53 -19.79
N LYS A 61 -2.10 1.97 -18.83
CA LYS A 61 -1.67 1.17 -17.68
C LYS A 61 -2.70 1.27 -16.56
N PRO A 62 -3.01 0.17 -15.87
CA PRO A 62 -3.85 0.21 -14.67
C PRO A 62 -3.22 1.07 -13.57
N LEU A 63 -4.05 1.82 -12.86
CA LEU A 63 -3.66 2.49 -11.62
C LEU A 63 -3.74 1.50 -10.45
N PHE A 64 -2.64 1.38 -9.71
CA PHE A 64 -2.56 0.66 -8.44
C PHE A 64 -2.61 1.67 -7.29
N LEU A 65 -3.76 1.73 -6.60
CA LEU A 65 -3.98 2.63 -5.48
C LEU A 65 -3.78 1.91 -4.16
N TYR A 66 -2.86 2.43 -3.34
CA TYR A 66 -2.57 1.95 -2.00
C TYR A 66 -3.01 3.00 -0.98
N LEU A 67 -4.07 2.69 -0.24
CA LEU A 67 -4.61 3.53 0.81
C LEU A 67 -4.14 3.02 2.17
N ARG A 68 -3.47 3.91 2.91
CA ARG A 68 -2.95 3.61 4.24
C ARG A 68 -3.27 4.72 5.23
N ARG A 69 -3.01 4.43 6.50
CA ARG A 69 -2.99 5.42 7.57
C ARG A 69 -1.56 5.86 7.87
N GLN A 70 -1.37 7.10 8.32
CA GLN A 70 -0.07 7.66 8.65
C GLN A 70 0.57 6.86 9.78
N ALA A 71 -0.15 6.67 10.89
CA ALA A 71 0.28 5.91 12.06
C ALA A 71 -0.19 4.44 11.99
N CYS A 72 0.40 3.64 11.09
CA CYS A 72 0.00 2.25 10.87
C CYS A 72 1.20 1.28 10.82
N GLN A 73 1.46 0.57 11.92
CA GLN A 73 2.54 -0.42 12.00
C GLN A 73 2.36 -1.58 11.02
N ARG A 74 1.13 -2.06 10.83
CA ARG A 74 0.83 -3.13 9.88
C ARG A 74 1.09 -2.71 8.42
N CYS A 75 0.83 -1.44 8.10
CA CYS A 75 1.11 -0.87 6.78
C CYS A 75 2.62 -0.81 6.52
N ILE A 76 3.40 -0.42 7.54
CA ILE A 76 4.87 -0.41 7.48
C ILE A 76 5.42 -1.82 7.26
N ALA A 77 4.93 -2.81 7.99
CA ALA A 77 5.33 -4.20 7.82
C ALA A 77 4.97 -4.71 6.41
N PHE A 78 3.74 -4.45 5.96
CA PHE A 78 3.29 -4.81 4.62
C PHE A 78 4.14 -4.17 3.50
N GLU A 79 4.52 -2.90 3.65
CA GLU A 79 5.43 -2.24 2.72
C GLU A 79 6.79 -2.91 2.68
N TYR A 80 7.36 -3.24 3.84
CA TYR A 80 8.67 -3.87 3.93
C TYR A 80 8.67 -5.29 3.36
N ASP A 81 7.71 -6.11 3.77
CA ASP A 81 7.63 -7.53 3.42
C ASP A 81 7.16 -7.76 1.98
N TYR A 82 6.25 -6.90 1.47
CA TYR A 82 5.60 -7.09 0.17
C TYR A 82 5.88 -5.99 -0.83
N LEU A 83 5.50 -4.73 -0.56
CA LEU A 83 5.61 -3.68 -1.60
C LEU A 83 7.06 -3.34 -1.97
N ASN A 84 8.01 -3.55 -1.06
CA ASN A 84 9.44 -3.35 -1.30
C ASN A 84 10.16 -4.62 -1.77
N ASN A 85 9.46 -5.75 -1.85
CA ASN A 85 10.00 -6.99 -2.38
C ASN A 85 10.36 -6.82 -3.87
N PRO A 86 11.56 -7.24 -4.33
CA PRO A 86 11.98 -7.08 -5.73
C PRO A 86 11.07 -7.75 -6.77
N GLN A 87 10.40 -8.85 -6.43
CA GLN A 87 9.45 -9.51 -7.33
C GLN A 87 8.17 -8.70 -7.48
N ILE A 88 7.62 -8.20 -6.36
CA ILE A 88 6.43 -7.35 -6.38
C ILE A 88 6.72 -6.01 -7.05
N LYS A 89 7.88 -5.40 -6.77
CA LYS A 89 8.31 -4.16 -7.44
C LYS A 89 8.31 -4.30 -8.95
N ARG A 90 8.92 -5.36 -9.48
CA ARG A 90 8.94 -5.66 -10.92
C ARG A 90 7.55 -5.84 -11.49
N MET A 91 6.70 -6.59 -10.81
CA MET A 91 5.31 -6.79 -11.23
C MET A 91 4.51 -5.47 -11.27
N LEU A 92 4.78 -4.55 -10.33
CA LEU A 92 4.14 -3.24 -10.29
C LEU A 92 4.80 -2.20 -11.23
N GLU A 93 5.75 -2.56 -12.11
CA GLU A 93 6.28 -1.66 -13.16
C GLU A 93 5.25 -1.42 -14.28
N ASP A 94 4.32 -2.34 -14.45
CA ASP A 94 3.22 -2.25 -15.42
C ASP A 94 2.02 -1.43 -14.89
N TYR A 95 2.16 -0.82 -13.71
CA TYR A 95 1.11 -0.07 -13.04
C TYR A 95 1.53 1.37 -12.77
N VAL A 96 0.56 2.28 -12.85
CA VAL A 96 0.71 3.62 -12.29
C VAL A 96 0.45 3.52 -10.79
N LYS A 97 1.49 3.68 -9.98
CA LYS A 97 1.42 3.42 -8.53
C LYS A 97 1.14 4.69 -7.75
N VAL A 98 0.13 4.66 -6.88
CA VAL A 98 -0.25 5.79 -6.04
C VAL A 98 -0.39 5.35 -4.59
N GLN A 99 0.26 6.04 -3.67
CA GLN A 99 0.03 5.91 -2.24
C GLN A 99 -0.69 7.15 -1.71
N VAL A 100 -1.78 6.96 -0.96
CA VAL A 100 -2.46 8.05 -0.24
C VAL A 100 -2.57 7.71 1.25
N ASN A 101 -2.22 8.67 2.10
CA ASN A 101 -2.51 8.61 3.53
C ASN A 101 -3.91 9.17 3.76
N ILE A 102 -4.82 8.39 4.32
CA ILE A 102 -6.25 8.75 4.38
C ILE A 102 -6.66 9.52 5.65
N ASP A 103 -5.78 9.63 6.64
CA ASP A 103 -6.07 10.14 7.99
C ASP A 103 -5.21 11.36 8.38
N THR A 104 -4.77 12.15 7.38
CA THR A 104 -3.97 13.36 7.59
C THR A 104 -4.83 14.58 7.91
N ASP A 105 -5.96 14.75 7.22
CA ASP A 105 -6.95 15.81 7.45
C ASP A 105 -8.35 15.42 6.90
N ARG A 106 -9.33 16.30 7.10
CA ARG A 106 -10.72 16.10 6.65
C ARG A 106 -10.89 15.93 5.13
N THR A 107 -9.98 16.48 4.33
CA THR A 107 -9.98 16.30 2.87
C THR A 107 -9.65 14.86 2.52
N HIS A 108 -8.70 14.26 3.23
CA HIS A 108 -8.27 12.88 3.01
C HIS A 108 -9.28 11.87 3.53
N GLU A 109 -9.94 12.19 4.65
CA GLU A 109 -11.07 11.40 5.14
C GLU A 109 -12.20 11.35 4.09
N ARG A 110 -12.59 12.51 3.55
CA ARG A 110 -13.60 12.60 2.47
C ARG A 110 -13.16 11.90 1.19
N PHE A 111 -11.88 11.97 0.86
CA PHE A 111 -11.32 11.23 -0.26
C PHE A 111 -11.45 9.72 -0.02
N ALA A 112 -11.25 9.22 1.19
CA ALA A 112 -11.36 7.81 1.51
C ALA A 112 -12.79 7.28 1.46
N ASP A 113 -13.80 8.12 1.76
CA ASP A 113 -15.21 7.75 1.78
C ASP A 113 -15.69 7.17 0.44
N GLN A 114 -15.11 7.58 -0.69
CA GLN A 114 -15.49 7.09 -2.02
C GLN A 114 -15.12 5.63 -2.28
N PHE A 115 -14.25 5.03 -1.44
CA PHE A 115 -13.72 3.68 -1.61
C PHE A 115 -14.33 2.63 -0.66
N ASN A 116 -15.32 3.00 0.17
CA ASN A 116 -16.01 2.11 1.11
C ASN A 116 -15.04 1.20 1.91
N LEU A 117 -14.05 1.81 2.56
CA LEU A 117 -12.95 1.10 3.20
C LEU A 117 -13.41 0.29 4.42
N ASN A 118 -13.17 -1.03 4.38
CA ASN A 118 -13.45 -1.94 5.50
C ASN A 118 -12.21 -2.26 6.34
N THR A 119 -11.02 -2.24 5.72
CA THR A 119 -9.75 -2.62 6.36
C THR A 119 -8.61 -1.71 5.92
N TYR A 120 -7.55 -1.66 6.72
CA TYR A 120 -6.33 -0.93 6.39
C TYR A 120 -5.10 -1.85 6.50
N PRO A 121 -4.15 -1.73 5.56
CA PRO A 121 -4.25 -0.96 4.32
C PRO A 121 -5.24 -1.58 3.33
N SER A 122 -5.69 -0.76 2.38
CA SER A 122 -6.55 -1.20 1.27
C SER A 122 -5.84 -0.98 -0.07
N LEU A 123 -6.00 -1.93 -1.00
CA LEU A 123 -5.45 -1.84 -2.35
C LEU A 123 -6.57 -1.93 -3.37
N PHE A 124 -6.50 -1.06 -4.37
CA PHE A 124 -7.42 -1.01 -5.48
C PHE A 124 -6.67 -1.01 -6.81
N VAL A 125 -7.30 -1.60 -7.82
CA VAL A 125 -6.88 -1.49 -9.22
C VAL A 125 -8.01 -0.84 -10.01
N MET A 126 -7.66 0.11 -10.88
CA MET A 126 -8.64 0.84 -11.70
C MET A 126 -8.03 1.39 -12.99
N PHE A 127 -8.88 1.65 -13.99
CA PHE A 127 -8.53 2.43 -15.20
C PHE A 127 -9.16 3.82 -15.19
N ASP A 128 -10.23 3.98 -14.43
CA ASP A 128 -10.94 5.22 -14.18
C ASP A 128 -11.40 5.27 -12.71
N PRO A 129 -11.76 6.45 -12.18
CA PRO A 129 -12.18 6.59 -10.78
C PRO A 129 -13.44 5.83 -10.39
N GLU A 130 -14.34 5.57 -11.35
CA GLU A 130 -15.68 5.01 -11.10
C GLU A 130 -15.62 3.48 -10.97
N HIS A 131 -14.72 2.83 -11.71
CA HIS A 131 -14.58 1.37 -11.78
C HIS A 131 -13.35 0.83 -11.04
N HIS A 132 -13.29 1.07 -9.73
CA HIS A 132 -12.23 0.51 -8.89
C HIS A 132 -12.57 -0.89 -8.37
N VAL A 133 -11.56 -1.77 -8.34
CA VAL A 133 -11.67 -3.15 -7.83
C VAL A 133 -10.74 -3.36 -6.65
N SER A 134 -11.30 -3.74 -5.50
CA SER A 134 -10.52 -4.02 -4.29
C SER A 134 -9.88 -5.41 -4.31
N SER A 135 -8.67 -5.52 -3.76
CA SER A 135 -8.00 -6.80 -3.50
C SER A 135 -8.41 -7.46 -2.16
N TYR A 136 -9.22 -6.78 -1.34
CA TYR A 136 -9.60 -7.18 0.03
C TYR A 136 -8.44 -7.81 0.82
N LEU A 137 -7.39 -7.02 1.02
CA LEU A 137 -6.25 -7.41 1.84
C LEU A 137 -6.66 -7.51 3.31
N VAL A 138 -6.37 -8.65 3.96
CA VAL A 138 -6.62 -8.87 5.38
C VAL A 138 -5.32 -9.29 6.06
N LEU A 139 -4.53 -8.28 6.46
CA LEU A 139 -3.21 -8.50 7.07
C LEU A 139 -3.28 -9.28 8.39
N GLU A 140 -4.34 -9.12 9.17
CA GLU A 140 -4.51 -9.80 10.46
C GLU A 140 -4.56 -11.32 10.33
N MET A 141 -5.14 -11.80 9.23
CA MET A 141 -5.22 -13.22 8.92
C MET A 141 -4.07 -13.67 7.99
N ASN A 142 -3.17 -12.75 7.63
CA ASN A 142 -2.17 -12.93 6.58
C ASN A 142 -2.78 -13.53 5.31
N GLN A 143 -3.87 -12.91 4.83
CA GLN A 143 -4.65 -13.39 3.69
C GLN A 143 -4.97 -12.27 2.70
N ILE A 144 -5.22 -12.67 1.46
CA ILE A 144 -5.66 -11.79 0.39
C ILE A 144 -6.77 -12.46 -0.42
N TRP A 145 -7.77 -11.67 -0.84
CA TRP A 145 -8.84 -12.17 -1.70
C TRP A 145 -8.34 -12.32 -3.13
N VAL A 146 -8.58 -13.49 -3.72
CA VAL A 146 -8.34 -13.75 -5.13
C VAL A 146 -9.68 -13.96 -5.81
N ALA A 147 -10.12 -12.96 -6.57
CA ALA A 147 -11.33 -13.03 -7.36
C ALA A 147 -11.18 -13.99 -8.55
N GLN A 148 -12.28 -14.61 -8.93
CA GLN A 148 -12.43 -15.43 -10.13
C GLN A 148 -13.06 -14.57 -11.24
N ASP A 149 -14.27 -14.90 -11.68
CA ASP A 149 -14.95 -14.20 -12.78
C ASP A 149 -15.67 -12.92 -12.34
N THR A 150 -15.96 -12.78 -11.04
CA THR A 150 -16.58 -11.60 -10.44
C THR A 150 -15.96 -11.34 -9.07
N LEU A 151 -16.09 -10.11 -8.56
CA LEU A 151 -15.54 -9.75 -7.26
C LEU A 151 -16.17 -10.55 -6.11
N GLN A 152 -17.43 -10.98 -6.27
CA GLN A 152 -18.18 -11.77 -5.30
C GLN A 152 -17.79 -13.26 -5.31
N LYS A 153 -17.12 -13.73 -6.37
CA LYS A 153 -16.68 -15.13 -6.51
C LYS A 153 -15.17 -15.18 -6.37
N GLY A 154 -14.69 -15.82 -5.33
CA GLY A 154 -13.26 -15.89 -5.05
C GLY A 154 -13.00 -16.66 -3.77
N ASN A 155 -11.73 -16.72 -3.38
CA ASN A 155 -11.32 -17.31 -2.12
C ASN A 155 -10.24 -16.46 -1.47
N PHE A 156 -10.21 -16.45 -0.14
CA PHE A 156 -9.04 -15.97 0.59
C PHE A 156 -7.92 -16.98 0.44
N MET A 157 -6.75 -16.49 0.04
CA MET A 157 -5.51 -17.26 -0.02
C MET A 157 -4.51 -16.71 1.00
N PRO A 158 -3.58 -17.55 1.51
CA PRO A 158 -2.46 -17.05 2.31
C PRO A 158 -1.73 -15.95 1.55
N LEU A 159 -1.41 -14.85 2.22
CA LEU A 159 -0.68 -13.74 1.64
C LEU A 159 0.76 -14.20 1.37
N SER A 160 1.13 -14.13 0.10
CA SER A 160 2.41 -14.54 -0.47
C SER A 160 2.63 -13.72 -1.75
N GLU A 161 3.83 -13.71 -2.30
CA GLU A 161 4.10 -13.02 -3.57
C GLU A 161 3.21 -13.52 -4.72
N ALA A 162 2.95 -14.84 -4.76
CA ALA A 162 2.15 -15.47 -5.81
C ALA A 162 0.66 -15.12 -5.68
N SER A 163 0.08 -15.24 -4.48
CA SER A 163 -1.31 -14.86 -4.23
C SER A 163 -1.54 -13.36 -4.34
N PHE A 164 -0.55 -12.54 -3.94
CA PHE A 164 -0.59 -11.09 -4.17
C PHE A 164 -0.65 -10.79 -5.66
N SER A 165 0.28 -11.36 -6.44
CA SER A 165 0.32 -11.14 -7.88
C SER A 165 -0.97 -11.57 -8.55
N LEU A 166 -1.49 -12.75 -8.17
CA LEU A 166 -2.74 -13.27 -8.70
C LEU A 166 -3.95 -12.39 -8.34
N SER A 167 -4.03 -11.91 -7.09
CA SER A 167 -5.11 -11.01 -6.65
C SER A 167 -5.13 -9.73 -7.47
N VAL A 168 -3.98 -9.05 -7.59
CA VAL A 168 -3.86 -7.79 -8.34
C VAL A 168 -4.13 -8.02 -9.83
N THR A 169 -3.59 -9.07 -10.45
CA THR A 169 -3.89 -9.41 -11.85
C THR A 169 -5.38 -9.65 -12.08
N ARG A 170 -6.07 -10.35 -11.17
CA ARG A 170 -7.52 -10.58 -11.26
C ARG A 170 -8.30 -9.28 -11.11
N ALA A 171 -7.90 -8.42 -10.17
CA ALA A 171 -8.47 -7.09 -10.03
C ALA A 171 -8.30 -6.26 -11.31
N THR A 172 -7.13 -6.31 -11.97
CA THR A 172 -6.88 -5.66 -13.27
C THR A 172 -7.84 -6.13 -14.36
N ILE A 173 -8.05 -7.44 -14.49
CA ILE A 173 -8.98 -8.01 -15.48
C ILE A 173 -10.41 -7.52 -15.23
N LEU A 174 -10.85 -7.54 -13.97
CA LEU A 174 -12.18 -7.10 -13.59
C LEU A 174 -12.37 -5.59 -13.80
N ALA A 175 -11.38 -4.78 -13.44
CA ALA A 175 -11.41 -3.33 -13.63
C ALA A 175 -11.49 -2.97 -15.12
N ARG A 176 -10.71 -3.63 -15.97
CA ARG A 176 -10.77 -3.42 -17.43
C ARG A 176 -12.11 -3.82 -18.01
N LYS A 177 -12.67 -4.95 -17.57
CA LYS A 177 -13.99 -5.41 -18.02
C LYS A 177 -15.07 -4.39 -17.66
N ALA A 178 -15.02 -3.83 -16.46
CA ALA A 178 -15.96 -2.81 -16.01
C ALA A 178 -15.85 -1.53 -16.85
N ALA A 179 -14.64 -1.00 -17.02
CA ALA A 179 -14.39 0.20 -17.83
C ALA A 179 -14.88 0.07 -19.28
N ASN A 180 -14.63 -1.08 -19.93
CA ASN A 180 -15.01 -1.30 -21.33
C ASN A 180 -16.52 -1.52 -21.54
N MET A 181 -17.23 -2.06 -20.54
CA MET A 181 -18.68 -2.32 -20.66
C MET A 181 -19.49 -1.03 -20.72
N GLU A 182 -19.03 0.02 -20.04
CA GLU A 182 -19.72 1.31 -20.03
C GLU A 182 -19.44 2.12 -21.30
N GLU A 183 -18.21 2.07 -21.82
CA GLU A 183 -17.85 2.71 -23.09
C GLU A 183 -18.67 2.17 -24.27
N SER A 184 -18.93 0.85 -24.31
CA SER A 184 -19.80 0.22 -25.30
C SER A 184 -21.29 0.62 -25.18
N SER A 185 -21.72 1.14 -24.03
CA SER A 185 -23.11 1.58 -23.81
C SER A 185 -23.32 3.07 -24.10
N GLY A 186 -22.23 3.83 -24.23
CA GLY A 186 -22.22 5.27 -24.54
C GLY A 186 -22.13 5.59 -26.04
N GLU A 187 -21.88 4.60 -26.91
CA GLU A 187 -21.98 4.76 -28.36
C GLU A 187 -23.46 4.80 -28.79
N THR A 188 -24.00 6.02 -28.80
CA THR A 188 -25.27 6.30 -29.51
C THR A 188 -25.08 5.94 -30.98
N PRO A 189 -25.87 5.04 -31.58
CA PRO A 189 -25.77 4.77 -33.01
C PRO A 189 -26.17 6.03 -33.79
N PRO A 190 -25.60 6.23 -35.01
CA PRO A 190 -25.88 7.39 -35.85
C PRO A 190 -27.36 7.53 -36.22
#